data_AF-A0A3D8PJB7-F1
#
_entry.id   AF-A0A3D8PJB7-F1
#
_cell.length_a   1.000
_cell.length_b   1.000
_cell.length_c   1.000
_cell.angle_alpha   90.00
_cell.angle_beta   90.00
_cell.angle_gamma   90.00
#
_symmetry.space_group_name_H-M   'P 1'
#
loop_
_entity.id
_entity.type
_entity.pdbx_description
1 polymer ?
#
loop_
_entity_poly.entity_id
_entity_poly.type
_entity_poly.pdbx_seq_one_letter_code
_entity_poly.pdbx_strand_id
1 'polypeptide(L)' 'MKLKARRTLELQIEQLRSKMYHAFEKGEHYDQIITISEELDELLNKLENLHTKTNA' A
#
# COMPACT_ATOMS: atom_id res chain seq x y z
N MET A 1 -0.45 2.69 -21.14
CA MET A 1 0.58 2.42 -20.09
C MET A 1 0.12 2.81 -18.67
N LYS A 2 -0.53 3.97 -18.46
CA LYS A 2 -0.99 4.44 -17.13
C LYS A 2 -1.87 3.43 -16.35
N LEU A 3 -2.80 2.73 -17.01
CA LEU A 3 -3.65 1.70 -16.40
C LEU A 3 -2.88 0.50 -15.83
N LYS A 4 -1.78 0.09 -16.49
CA LYS A 4 -0.93 -1.01 -15.99
C LYS A 4 -0.20 -0.58 -14.71
N ALA A 5 0.35 0.63 -14.68
CA ALA A 5 1.03 1.16 -13.50
C ALA A 5 0.09 1.27 -12.29
N ARG A 6 -1.15 1.75 -12.51
CA ARG A 6 -2.17 1.80 -11.46
C ARG A 6 -2.49 0.40 -10.91
N ARG A 7 -2.76 -0.57 -11.78
CA ARG A 7 -3.09 -1.94 -11.37
C ARG A 7 -1.95 -2.62 -10.61
N THR A 8 -0.71 -2.38 -11.02
CA THR A 8 0.47 -2.88 -10.28
C THR A 8 0.54 -2.29 -8.88
N LEU A 9 0.27 -0.99 -8.75
CA LEU A 9 0.30 -0.31 -7.46
C LEU A 9 -0.83 -0.79 -6.53
N GLU A 10 -2.04 -0.97 -7.07
CA GLU A 10 -3.18 -1.56 -6.34
C GLU A 10 -2.87 -2.97 -5.84
N LEU A 11 -2.21 -3.82 -6.65
CA LEU A 11 -1.78 -5.15 -6.23
C LEU A 11 -0.74 -5.10 -5.09
N GLN A 12 0.22 -4.17 -5.14
CA GLN A 12 1.20 -4.00 -4.08
C GLN A 12 0.57 -3.55 -2.77
N ILE A 13 -0.40 -2.63 -2.84
CA ILE A 13 -1.20 -2.18 -1.69
C ILE A 13 -1.93 -3.36 -1.03
N GLU A 14 -2.60 -4.20 -1.81
CA GLU A 14 -3.32 -5.36 -1.27
C GLU A 14 -2.38 -6.41 -0.66
N GLN A 15 -1.20 -6.61 -1.25
CA GLN A 15 -0.18 -7.48 -0.66
C GLN A 15 0.32 -6.96 0.70
N LEU A 16 0.56 -5.65 0.82
CA LEU A 16 0.97 -5.02 2.07
C LEU A 16 -0.12 -5.05 3.13
N ARG A 17 -1.38 -4.78 2.75
CA ARG A 17 -2.54 -4.92 3.65
C ARG A 17 -2.66 -6.34 4.20
N SER A 18 -2.50 -7.35 3.34
CA SER A 18 -2.49 -8.74 3.77
C SER A 18 -1.36 -9.01 4.76
N LYS A 19 -0.13 -8.57 4.48
CA LYS A 19 0.99 -8.71 5.42
C LYS A 19 0.72 -8.06 6.77
N MET A 20 0.18 -6.84 6.78
CA MET A 20 -0.17 -6.10 8.01
C MET A 20 -1.19 -6.88 8.85
N TYR A 21 -2.22 -7.41 8.19
CA TYR A 21 -3.27 -8.20 8.84
C TYR A 21 -2.69 -9.47 9.48
N HIS A 22 -1.83 -10.20 8.77
CA HIS A 22 -1.19 -11.41 9.31
C HIS A 22 -0.22 -11.08 10.46
N ALA A 23 0.52 -9.97 10.37
CA ALA A 23 1.40 -9.52 11.45
C ALA A 23 0.59 -9.19 12.71
N PHE A 24 -0.53 -8.48 12.54
CA PHE A 24 -1.45 -8.18 13.63
C PHE A 24 -2.06 -9.45 14.26
N GLU A 25 -2.58 -10.38 13.45
CA GLU A 25 -3.18 -11.62 13.95
C GLU A 25 -2.20 -12.52 14.70
N LYS A 26 -0.93 -12.55 14.27
CA LYS A 26 0.11 -13.37 14.91
C LYS A 26 0.69 -12.73 16.16
N GLY A 27 0.27 -11.52 16.51
CA GLY A 27 0.88 -10.74 17.59
C GLY A 27 2.36 -10.44 17.31
N GLU A 28 2.72 -10.27 16.03
CA GLU A 28 4.07 -9.86 15.65
C GLU A 28 4.43 -8.51 16.26
N HIS A 29 5.73 -8.22 16.35
CA HIS A 29 6.23 -7.05 17.06
C HIS A 29 5.63 -5.77 16.48
N TYR A 30 5.20 -4.87 17.36
CA TYR A 30 4.60 -3.57 17.01
C TYR A 30 5.41 -2.82 15.93
N ASP A 31 6.74 -2.88 16.01
CA ASP A 31 7.65 -2.23 15.05
C ASP A 31 7.49 -2.75 13.61
N GLN A 32 7.15 -4.03 13.43
CA GLN A 32 6.88 -4.60 12.10
C GLN A 32 5.56 -4.07 11.52
N ILE A 33 4.54 -3.91 12.37
CA ILE A 33 3.26 -3.31 11.96
C ILE A 33 3.46 -1.85 11.57
N ILE A 34 4.26 -1.09 12.33
CA ILE A 34 4.61 0.30 11.99
C ILE A 34 5.32 0.37 10.64
N THR A 35 6.35 -0.46 10.43
CA THR A 35 7.09 -0.49 9.15
C THR A 35 6.16 -0.77 7.97
N ILE A 36 5.27 -1.76 8.10
CA ILE A 36 4.29 -2.09 7.05
C ILE A 36 3.32 -0.92 6.81
N SER A 37 2.93 -0.21 7.88
CA SER A 37 2.01 0.93 7.79
C SER A 37 2.63 2.11 7.05
N GLU A 38 3.91 2.41 7.30
CA GLU A 38 4.66 3.45 6.60
C GLU A 38 4.80 3.13 5.10
N GLU A 39 5.15 1.90 4.77
CA GLU A 39 5.22 1.44 3.37
C GLU A 39 3.86 1.54 2.66
N LEU A 40 2.78 1.19 3.37
CA LEU A 40 1.42 1.28 2.84
C LEU A 40 1.03 2.74 2.54
N ASP A 41 1.34 3.67 3.45
CA ASP A 41 1.10 5.10 3.26
C ASP A 41 1.82 5.66 2.03
N GLU A 42 3.07 5.27 1.81
CA GLU A 42 3.78 5.68 0.59
C GLU A 42 3.09 5.23 -0.70
N LEU A 43 2.60 3.99 -0.73
CA LEU A 43 1.92 3.46 -1.91
C LEU A 43 0.55 4.11 -2.13
N LEU A 44 -0.19 4.38 -1.05
CA LEU A 44 -1.45 5.10 -1.11
C LEU A 44 -1.26 6.52 -1.63
N ASN A 45 -0.23 7.23 -1.15
CA ASN A 45 0.14 8.55 -1.66
C ASN A 45 0.54 8.50 -3.14
N LYS A 46 1.29 7.47 -3.58
CA LYS A 46 1.60 7.27 -5.00
C LYS A 46 0.34 7.04 -5.83
N LEU A 47 -0.65 6.32 -5.30
CA LEU A 47 -1.91 6.03 -5.98
C LEU A 47 -2.77 7.29 -6.11
N GLU A 48 -2.89 8.07 -5.04
CA GLU A 48 -3.60 9.34 -5.03
C GLU A 48 -2.98 10.32 -6.04
N ASN A 49 -1.65 10.42 -6.09
CA ASN A 49 -0.94 11.24 -7.07
C ASN A 49 -1.20 10.82 -8.53
N LEU A 50 -1.40 9.52 -8.78
CA LEU A 50 -1.80 9.04 -10.12
C LEU A 50 -3.25 9.42 -10.45
N HIS A 51 -4.13 9.44 -9.44
CA HIS A 51 -5.54 9.81 -9.59
C HIS A 51 -5.70 11.32 -9.83
N THR A 52 -5.06 12.17 -9.01
CA THR A 52 -5.13 13.63 -9.14
C THR A 52 -4.53 14.15 -10.44
N LYS A 53 -3.43 13.56 -10.93
CA LYS A 53 -2.86 13.86 -12.27
C LYS A 53 -3.69 13.37 -13.46
N THR A 54 -4.76 12.60 -13.22
CA THR A 54 -5.67 12.14 -14.28
C THR A 54 -6.94 13.01 -14.36
N ASN A 55 -7.26 13.74 -13.29
CA ASN A 55 -8.44 14.60 -13.20
C ASN A 55 -8.11 16.11 -13.28
N ALA A 56 -6.85 16.46 -13.56
CA ALA A 56 -6.36 17.82 -13.75
C ALA A 56 -6.06 18.10 -15.23
#